data_AF-A0A4U3AWA7-F1
#
_entry.id   AF-A0A4U3AWA7-F1
#
_cell.length_a   1.000
_cell.length_b   1.000
_cell.length_c   1.000
_cell.angle_alpha   90.00
_cell.angle_beta   90.00
_cell.angle_gamma   90.00
#
_symmetry.space_group_name_H-M   'P 1'
#
loop_
_entity.id
_entity.type
_entity.pdbx_description
1 polymer ?
#
loop_
_entity_poly.entity_id
_entity_poly.type
_entity_poly.pdbx_seq_one_letter_code
_entity_poly.pdbx_strand_id
1 'polypeptide(L)'
;MSFSWKRFLQIGKIIFPFVVLTIVFFQAKKELAGISFLEAINTIKNIPTGGVFLAITLGAFAVSTMFFYDYVMLRYLKADIPVQKIFRISWIANTLNGFIGFGGLVGAGVRTMLYRPYIKENGKLIKSIAWMTTAFINGLAILSFLGLIGILDTSFILHEKPWLWPVLIFFALFVPIYIGFSKLKNRKPKQIEGQEEAEEEKNPTVLYSLVSLVEWVSAGIVMYVILILFGIDIEFQKFLGVYVIAALAGVVSLVPGGLGSFDLVFLTGLGQYGIDTGVLLPAMLLYRLVYYILPFCLGLIFAAFEMTGVAIKKFEDKPFIAPALETTGVIWTLQRDFLGKLGSWASAALTVFAGLMVILSTILPTSINRAHALHILAPKHLIQFSFSLSLTFGILLLILSRGIYYGTKRSYYMTIISLIGAAIFNTLKGIDIEETFILLIVLAVLYMLRKRFVREKMEVSLSDMVKVFIFLLITLYLYKNLGILFAGAKEAFKPDFVVRNITQVKRSALAAA
;
A
#
# COMPACT_ATOMS: atom_id res chain seq x y z
N MET A 1 -41.48 12.18 17.33
CA MET A 1 -40.40 11.17 17.21
C MET A 1 -39.07 11.90 17.05
N SER A 2 -38.31 12.11 18.13
CA SER A 2 -36.99 12.75 18.04
C SER A 2 -36.02 11.80 17.33
N PHE A 3 -35.67 12.13 16.08
CA PHE A 3 -34.64 11.42 15.34
C PHE A 3 -33.33 11.53 16.13
N SER A 4 -32.95 10.48 16.86
CA SER A 4 -31.84 10.60 17.81
C SER A 4 -30.55 10.79 17.03
N TRP A 5 -29.83 11.88 17.31
CA TRP A 5 -28.51 12.18 16.75
C TRP A 5 -27.56 10.98 16.82
N LYS A 6 -27.74 10.11 17.83
CA LYS A 6 -27.04 8.82 17.99
C LYS A 6 -27.35 7.82 16.86
N ARG A 7 -28.60 7.70 16.39
CA ARG A 7 -28.97 6.85 15.24
C ARG A 7 -28.42 7.41 13.92
N PHE A 8 -28.47 8.72 13.72
CA PHE A 8 -27.85 9.37 12.56
C PHE A 8 -26.34 9.13 12.52
N LEU A 9 -25.65 9.30 13.65
CA LEU A 9 -24.24 8.98 13.77
C LEU A 9 -23.96 7.49 13.54
N GLN A 10 -24.81 6.58 14.04
CA GLN A 10 -24.71 5.11 13.82
C GLN A 10 -24.87 4.70 12.36
N ILE A 11 -25.85 5.28 11.65
CA ILE A 11 -26.09 5.06 10.23
C ILE A 11 -24.94 5.66 9.41
N GLY A 12 -24.47 6.86 9.78
CA GLY A 12 -23.28 7.48 9.22
C GLY A 12 -22.02 6.60 9.37
N LYS A 13 -21.90 5.82 10.47
CA LYS A 13 -20.77 4.87 10.66
C LYS A 13 -20.72 3.79 9.60
N ILE A 14 -21.88 3.37 9.12
CA ILE A 14 -22.01 2.29 8.15
C ILE A 14 -21.89 2.87 6.75
N ILE A 15 -22.59 3.98 6.47
CA ILE A 15 -22.65 4.58 5.13
C ILE A 15 -21.30 5.17 4.69
N PHE A 16 -20.56 5.80 5.59
CA PHE A 16 -19.33 6.52 5.23
C PHE A 16 -18.27 5.61 4.54
N PRO A 17 -17.90 4.43 5.08
CA PRO A 17 -17.00 3.50 4.39
C PRO A 17 -17.51 3.06 3.02
N PHE A 18 -18.81 2.83 2.85
CA PHE A 18 -19.38 2.44 1.56
C PHE A 18 -19.32 3.57 0.54
N VAL A 19 -19.64 4.81 0.93
CA VAL A 19 -19.53 5.98 0.05
C VAL A 19 -18.09 6.18 -0.43
N VAL A 20 -17.12 6.09 0.48
CA VAL A 20 -15.70 6.17 0.13
C VAL A 20 -15.29 5.05 -0.81
N LEU A 21 -15.65 3.79 -0.52
CA LEU A 21 -15.35 2.64 -1.38
C LEU A 21 -16.00 2.76 -2.76
N THR A 22 -17.22 3.28 -2.84
CA THR A 22 -17.93 3.53 -4.11
C THR A 22 -17.21 4.59 -4.94
N ILE A 23 -16.79 5.71 -4.34
CA ILE A 23 -16.01 6.75 -5.03
C ILE A 23 -14.69 6.17 -5.55
N VAL A 24 -13.96 5.42 -4.71
CA VAL A 24 -12.70 4.76 -5.09
C VAL A 24 -12.93 3.77 -6.24
N PHE A 25 -13.99 2.96 -6.18
CA PHE A 25 -14.32 2.00 -7.24
C PHE A 25 -14.66 2.67 -8.57
N PHE A 26 -15.47 3.73 -8.56
CA PHE A 26 -15.80 4.48 -9.78
C PHE A 26 -14.60 5.20 -10.37
N GLN A 27 -13.75 5.80 -9.52
CA GLN A 27 -12.51 6.41 -9.96
C GLN A 27 -11.58 5.36 -10.58
N ALA A 28 -11.34 4.24 -9.89
CA ALA A 28 -10.53 3.15 -10.41
C ALA A 28 -11.08 2.61 -11.75
N LYS A 29 -12.39 2.44 -11.89
CA LYS A 29 -13.02 2.01 -13.14
C LYS A 29 -12.78 3.01 -14.28
N LYS A 30 -12.89 4.32 -14.00
CA LYS A 30 -12.67 5.37 -14.99
C LYS A 30 -11.20 5.43 -15.44
N GLU A 31 -10.27 5.30 -14.50
CA GLU A 31 -8.83 5.20 -14.80
C GLU A 31 -8.53 3.94 -15.62
N LEU A 32 -9.12 2.79 -15.26
CA LEU A 32 -8.90 1.51 -15.95
C LEU A 32 -9.57 1.41 -17.33
N ALA A 33 -10.58 2.22 -17.63
CA ALA A 33 -11.31 2.17 -18.89
C ALA A 33 -10.51 2.69 -20.10
N GLY A 34 -9.46 3.49 -19.86
CA GLY A 34 -8.54 3.96 -20.91
C GLY A 34 -7.27 3.13 -21.06
N ILE A 35 -7.10 2.06 -20.27
CA ILE A 35 -5.85 1.31 -20.17
C ILE A 35 -6.00 -0.05 -20.85
N SER A 36 -5.23 -0.28 -21.91
CA SER A 36 -4.86 -1.61 -22.39
C SER A 36 -3.94 -2.26 -21.34
N PHE A 37 -4.52 -2.82 -20.26
CA PHE A 37 -3.76 -3.47 -19.17
C PHE A 37 -2.74 -4.51 -19.68
N LEU A 38 -3.03 -5.12 -20.83
CA LEU A 38 -2.14 -5.99 -21.58
C LEU A 38 -0.89 -5.29 -22.13
N GLU A 39 -1.03 -4.09 -22.70
CA GLU A 39 0.12 -3.31 -23.19
C GLU A 39 0.99 -2.90 -22.02
N ALA A 40 0.41 -2.51 -20.88
CA ALA A 40 1.18 -2.19 -19.69
C ALA A 40 2.03 -3.35 -19.18
N ILE A 41 1.46 -4.56 -19.12
CA ILE A 41 2.22 -5.75 -18.76
C ILE A 41 3.31 -6.06 -19.79
N ASN A 42 3.02 -5.92 -21.08
CA ASN A 42 4.01 -6.17 -22.13
C ASN A 42 5.18 -5.17 -22.07
N THR A 43 4.90 -3.88 -21.86
CA THR A 43 5.94 -2.86 -21.75
C THR A 43 6.80 -3.08 -20.50
N ILE A 44 6.20 -3.48 -19.37
CA ILE A 44 6.95 -3.85 -18.16
C ILE A 44 7.85 -5.07 -18.41
N LYS A 45 7.39 -6.07 -19.17
CA LYS A 45 8.18 -7.26 -19.51
C LYS A 45 9.40 -6.96 -20.39
N ASN A 46 9.37 -5.86 -21.13
CA ASN A 46 10.49 -5.44 -21.98
C ASN A 46 11.61 -4.75 -21.19
N ILE A 47 11.37 -4.39 -19.92
CA ILE A 47 12.40 -3.79 -19.07
C ILE A 47 13.45 -4.85 -18.73
N PRO A 48 14.76 -4.56 -18.87
CA PRO A 48 15.81 -5.46 -18.44
C PRO A 48 15.64 -5.86 -16.97
N THR A 49 15.93 -7.13 -16.64
CA THR A 49 15.77 -7.66 -15.26
C THR A 49 16.52 -6.82 -14.21
N GLY A 50 17.70 -6.29 -14.57
CA GLY A 50 18.46 -5.38 -13.72
C GLY A 50 17.75 -4.05 -13.44
N GLY A 51 16.98 -3.53 -14.40
CA GLY A 51 16.16 -2.33 -14.24
C GLY A 51 15.00 -2.55 -13.27
N VAL A 52 14.31 -3.69 -13.37
CA VAL A 52 13.24 -4.05 -12.42
C VAL A 52 13.79 -4.20 -11.01
N PHE A 53 14.95 -4.86 -10.85
CA PHE A 53 15.62 -4.98 -9.55
C PHE A 53 16.03 -3.63 -8.98
N LEU A 54 16.56 -2.72 -9.80
CA LEU A 54 16.87 -1.35 -9.41
C LEU A 54 15.62 -0.59 -8.94
N ALA A 55 14.50 -0.70 -9.67
CA ALA A 55 13.24 -0.05 -9.29
C ALA A 55 12.72 -0.57 -7.94
N ILE A 56 12.77 -1.89 -7.70
CA ILE A 56 12.36 -2.51 -6.43
C ILE A 56 13.26 -2.03 -5.27
N THR A 57 14.57 -2.04 -5.47
CA THR A 57 15.53 -1.65 -4.42
C THR A 57 15.47 -0.15 -4.10
N LEU A 58 15.35 0.71 -5.11
CA LEU A 58 15.12 2.14 -4.91
C LEU A 58 13.78 2.41 -4.24
N GLY A 59 12.70 1.71 -4.64
CA GLY A 59 11.40 1.80 -3.98
C GLY A 59 11.47 1.46 -2.49
N ALA A 60 12.14 0.35 -2.15
CA ALA A 60 12.36 -0.05 -0.76
C ALA A 60 13.22 0.96 0.02
N PHE A 61 14.26 1.52 -0.60
CA PHE A 61 15.09 2.57 0.00
C PHE A 61 14.28 3.83 0.27
N ALA A 62 13.49 4.29 -0.69
CA ALA A 62 12.66 5.48 -0.56
C ALA A 62 11.64 5.34 0.59
N VAL A 63 10.95 4.20 0.70
CA VAL A 63 10.06 3.92 1.85
C VAL A 63 10.84 3.84 3.16
N SER A 64 12.09 3.34 3.14
CA SER A 64 12.94 3.29 4.34
C SER A 64 13.25 4.69 4.89
N THR A 65 13.24 5.74 4.07
CA THR A 65 13.50 7.12 4.56
C THR A 65 12.48 7.58 5.60
N MET A 66 11.24 7.07 5.52
CA MET A 66 10.18 7.42 6.46
C MET A 66 10.46 6.93 7.90
N PHE A 67 11.40 6.00 8.08
CA PHE A 67 11.90 5.58 9.38
C PHE A 67 12.43 6.74 10.23
N PHE A 68 13.07 7.73 9.58
CA PHE A 68 13.74 8.81 10.29
C PHE A 68 12.77 9.69 11.08
N TYR A 69 11.51 9.80 10.67
CA TYR A 69 10.49 10.51 11.46
C TYR A 69 10.31 9.88 12.83
N ASP A 70 10.05 8.58 12.86
CA ASP A 70 9.86 7.82 14.09
C ASP A 70 11.14 7.83 14.94
N TYR A 71 12.30 7.69 14.30
CA TYR A 71 13.59 7.75 14.99
C TYR A 71 13.80 9.08 15.69
N VAL A 72 13.67 10.20 14.98
CA VAL A 72 13.83 11.55 15.55
C VAL A 72 12.81 11.80 16.65
N MET A 73 11.54 11.43 16.44
CA MET A 73 10.47 11.57 17.43
C MET A 73 10.81 10.83 18.73
N LEU A 74 11.23 9.56 18.64
CA LEU A 74 11.50 8.73 19.82
C LEU A 74 12.78 9.15 20.55
N ARG A 75 13.79 9.65 19.83
CA ARG A 75 14.99 10.24 20.44
C ARG A 75 14.66 11.53 21.20
N TYR A 76 13.81 12.38 20.63
CA TYR A 76 13.30 13.57 21.32
C TYR A 76 12.51 13.21 22.58
N LEU A 77 11.70 12.14 22.53
CA LEU A 77 10.98 11.61 23.69
C LEU A 77 11.86 10.83 24.69
N LYS A 78 13.18 10.73 24.46
CA LYS A 78 14.14 9.97 25.27
C LYS A 78 13.66 8.52 25.51
N ALA A 79 13.00 7.92 24.52
CA ALA A 79 12.44 6.57 24.62
C ALA A 79 13.49 5.50 24.34
N ASP A 80 13.58 4.49 25.22
CA ASP A 80 14.51 3.38 25.07
C ASP A 80 13.87 2.24 24.27
N ILE A 81 13.97 2.33 22.94
CA ILE A 81 13.47 1.34 21.99
C ILE A 81 14.60 0.94 21.04
N PRO A 82 14.87 -0.36 20.83
CA PRO A 82 15.85 -0.81 19.85
C PRO A 82 15.53 -0.30 18.44
N VAL A 83 16.55 0.17 17.73
CA VAL A 83 16.44 0.76 16.39
C VAL A 83 15.70 -0.15 15.39
N GLN A 84 15.97 -1.44 15.42
CA GLN A 84 15.30 -2.44 14.58
C GLN A 84 13.79 -2.48 14.81
N LYS A 85 13.35 -2.32 16.07
CA LYS A 85 11.93 -2.29 16.42
C LYS A 85 11.27 -1.00 15.95
N ILE A 86 11.95 0.14 16.08
CA ILE A 86 11.49 1.42 15.53
C ILE A 86 11.32 1.29 14.00
N PHE A 87 12.27 0.66 13.30
CA PHE A 87 12.19 0.42 11.87
C PHE A 87 10.95 -0.40 11.48
N ARG A 88 10.72 -1.55 12.13
CA ARG A 88 9.54 -2.38 11.85
C ARG A 88 8.24 -1.64 12.14
N ILE A 89 8.12 -0.93 13.26
CA ILE A 89 6.89 -0.18 13.61
C ILE A 89 6.64 0.96 12.63
N SER A 90 7.68 1.73 12.30
CA SER A 90 7.59 2.81 11.32
C SER A 90 7.18 2.29 9.94
N TRP A 91 7.78 1.20 9.48
CA TRP A 91 7.43 0.57 8.21
C TRP A 91 5.96 0.14 8.17
N ILE A 92 5.46 -0.54 9.21
CA ILE A 92 4.05 -0.93 9.34
C ILE A 92 3.16 0.32 9.27
N ALA A 93 3.44 1.34 10.08
CA ALA A 93 2.62 2.54 10.18
C ALA A 93 2.55 3.31 8.85
N ASN A 94 3.69 3.47 8.17
CA ASN A 94 3.79 4.24 6.93
C ASN A 94 3.16 3.51 5.75
N THR A 95 3.45 2.22 5.58
CA THR A 95 2.89 1.45 4.46
C THR A 95 1.39 1.22 4.60
N LEU A 96 0.87 1.03 5.83
CA LEU A 96 -0.58 1.02 6.06
C LEU A 96 -1.22 2.37 5.79
N ASN A 97 -0.54 3.47 6.14
CA ASN A 97 -1.04 4.80 5.86
C ASN A 97 -1.13 5.07 4.35
N GLY A 98 -0.08 4.70 3.60
CA GLY A 98 -0.04 4.85 2.14
C GLY A 98 -1.07 3.99 1.40
N PHE A 99 -1.34 2.77 1.89
CA PHE A 99 -2.26 1.84 1.23
C PHE A 99 -3.74 2.05 1.61
N ILE A 100 -4.04 2.33 2.88
CA ILE A 100 -5.43 2.44 3.39
C ILE A 100 -5.95 3.89 3.33
N GLY A 101 -5.07 4.89 3.48
CA GLY A 101 -5.39 6.28 3.12
C GLY A 101 -6.41 7.03 3.99
N PHE A 102 -6.70 6.60 5.24
CA PHE A 102 -7.53 7.38 6.19
C PHE A 102 -6.78 8.61 6.76
N GLY A 103 -6.18 9.44 5.91
CA GLY A 103 -5.63 10.76 6.26
C GLY A 103 -4.59 10.76 7.39
N GLY A 104 -3.72 9.74 7.49
CA GLY A 104 -2.71 9.67 8.56
C GLY A 104 -3.17 8.89 9.81
N LEU A 105 -4.48 8.70 10.00
CA LEU A 105 -5.02 8.21 11.27
C LEU A 105 -4.65 6.76 11.58
N VAL A 106 -4.61 5.88 10.56
CA VAL A 106 -4.20 4.47 10.76
C VAL A 106 -2.75 4.40 11.21
N GLY A 107 -1.86 5.13 10.53
CA GLY A 107 -0.44 5.19 10.90
C GLY A 107 -0.23 5.76 12.31
N ALA A 108 -0.95 6.83 12.65
CA ALA A 108 -0.94 7.41 14.01
C ALA A 108 -1.43 6.41 15.07
N GLY A 109 -2.48 5.64 14.75
CA GLY A 109 -3.02 4.59 15.61
C GLY A 109 -2.03 3.46 15.86
N VAL A 110 -1.36 2.96 14.82
CA VAL A 110 -0.30 1.93 14.92
C VAL A 110 0.83 2.41 15.84
N ARG A 111 1.34 3.63 15.61
CA ARG A 111 2.42 4.22 16.43
C ARG A 111 2.00 4.39 17.88
N THR A 112 0.80 4.91 18.11
CA THR A 112 0.26 5.08 19.46
C THR A 112 0.17 3.72 20.16
N MET A 113 -0.36 2.69 19.49
CA MET A 113 -0.49 1.36 20.07
C MET A 113 0.87 0.73 20.40
N LEU A 114 1.83 0.76 19.46
CA LEU A 114 3.08 0.01 19.57
C LEU A 114 4.19 0.75 20.35
N TYR A 115 4.17 2.08 20.41
CA TYR A 115 5.13 2.86 21.21
C TYR A 115 4.65 3.15 22.63
N ARG A 116 3.34 3.17 22.88
CA ARG A 116 2.76 3.40 24.22
C ARG A 116 3.41 2.57 25.34
N PRO A 117 3.72 1.27 25.18
CA PRO A 117 4.38 0.48 26.22
C PRO A 117 5.73 0.99 26.71
N TYR A 118 6.39 1.87 25.95
CA TYR A 118 7.75 2.35 26.16
C TYR A 118 7.82 3.80 26.65
N ILE A 119 6.70 4.51 26.69
CA ILE A 119 6.65 5.94 27.01
C ILE A 119 5.77 6.16 28.23
N LYS A 120 6.31 6.87 29.24
CA LYS A 120 5.61 7.13 30.51
C LYS A 120 4.42 8.08 30.34
N GLU A 121 4.59 9.12 29.52
CA GLU A 121 3.57 10.16 29.29
C GLU A 121 2.89 10.00 27.91
N ASN A 122 1.74 9.31 27.89
CA ASN A 122 0.99 9.06 26.64
C ASN A 122 0.52 10.34 25.93
N GLY A 123 0.23 11.41 26.68
CA GLY A 123 -0.14 12.70 26.11
C GLY A 123 0.98 13.31 25.26
N LYS A 124 2.24 13.21 25.73
CA LYS A 124 3.42 13.67 24.97
C LYS A 124 3.62 12.85 23.68
N LEU A 125 3.39 11.54 23.72
CA LEU A 125 3.46 10.68 22.53
C LEU A 125 2.44 11.10 21.47
N ILE A 126 1.17 11.24 21.84
CA ILE A 126 0.10 11.61 20.87
C ILE A 126 0.39 12.99 20.28
N LYS A 127 0.79 13.96 21.12
CA LYS A 127 1.15 15.31 20.66
C LYS A 127 2.34 15.27 19.69
N SER A 128 3.33 14.42 19.95
CA SER A 128 4.50 14.26 19.07
C SER A 128 4.13 13.60 17.75
N ILE A 129 3.27 12.57 17.75
CA ILE A 129 2.74 11.94 16.53
C ILE A 129 1.92 12.95 15.70
N ALA A 130 1.11 13.77 16.35
CA ALA A 130 0.33 14.81 15.67
C ALA A 130 1.27 15.83 15.01
N TRP A 131 2.27 16.33 15.74
CA TRP A 131 3.27 17.26 15.20
C TRP A 131 4.08 16.68 14.04
N MET A 132 4.50 15.42 14.16
CA MET A 132 5.21 14.70 13.11
C MET A 132 4.36 14.58 11.84
N THR A 133 3.06 14.28 11.97
CA THR A 133 2.13 14.20 10.84
C THR A 133 2.02 15.54 10.09
N THR A 134 1.99 16.66 10.80
CA THR A 134 1.99 17.99 10.17
C THR A 134 3.30 18.28 9.44
N ALA A 135 4.43 17.78 9.95
CA ALA A 135 5.73 18.02 9.35
C ALA A 135 5.96 17.29 8.01
N PHE A 136 5.14 16.28 7.67
CA PHE A 136 5.18 15.59 6.37
C PHE A 136 4.95 16.52 5.17
N ILE A 137 4.24 17.63 5.38
CA ILE A 137 3.96 18.61 4.32
C ILE A 137 5.17 19.53 4.07
N ASN A 138 6.11 19.63 5.02
CA ASN A 138 7.20 20.59 4.95
C ASN A 138 8.14 20.36 3.75
N GLY A 139 8.46 19.11 3.43
CA GLY A 139 9.30 18.76 2.29
C GLY A 139 8.65 19.16 0.97
N LEU A 140 7.36 18.85 0.81
CA LEU A 140 6.58 19.26 -0.37
C LEU A 140 6.48 20.79 -0.46
N ALA A 141 6.35 21.48 0.67
CA ALA A 141 6.35 22.93 0.74
C ALA A 141 7.69 23.53 0.28
N ILE A 142 8.83 22.92 0.65
CA ILE A 142 10.17 23.32 0.17
C ILE A 142 10.27 23.13 -1.35
N LEU A 143 9.85 21.97 -1.87
CA LEU A 143 9.85 21.72 -3.31
C LEU A 143 8.92 22.68 -4.07
N SER A 144 7.77 23.02 -3.46
CA SER A 144 6.82 24.01 -3.99
C SER A 144 7.45 25.41 -4.07
N PHE A 145 8.24 25.79 -3.06
CA PHE A 145 9.01 27.03 -3.10
C PHE A 145 10.03 27.03 -4.25
N LEU A 146 10.75 25.92 -4.48
CA LEU A 146 11.67 25.78 -5.63
C LEU A 146 10.95 25.89 -6.97
N GLY A 147 9.72 25.37 -7.07
CA GLY A 147 8.87 25.55 -8.24
C GLY A 147 8.39 26.98 -8.45
N LEU A 148 8.08 27.70 -7.37
CA LEU A 148 7.63 29.10 -7.42
C LEU A 148 8.74 30.05 -7.88
N ILE A 149 9.98 29.82 -7.44
CA ILE A 149 11.14 30.65 -7.84
C ILE A 149 11.75 30.24 -9.20
N GLY A 150 11.15 29.25 -9.88
CA GLY A 150 11.56 28.83 -11.22
C GLY A 150 12.78 27.90 -11.30
N ILE A 151 13.24 27.33 -10.18
CA ILE A 151 14.30 26.29 -10.19
C ILE A 151 13.74 24.97 -10.72
N LEU A 152 12.49 24.65 -10.38
CA LEU A 152 11.74 23.55 -10.99
C LEU A 152 10.81 24.13 -12.04
N ASP A 153 10.79 23.53 -13.23
CA ASP A 153 9.90 23.98 -14.30
C ASP A 153 8.47 23.53 -14.02
N THR A 154 7.71 24.43 -13.39
CA THR A 154 6.27 24.29 -13.13
C THR A 154 5.42 25.10 -14.11
N SER A 155 6.08 25.90 -14.95
CA SER A 155 5.42 26.92 -15.77
C SER A 155 4.40 26.29 -16.71
N PHE A 156 4.79 25.22 -17.40
CA PHE A 156 3.97 24.58 -18.42
C PHE A 156 2.65 24.02 -17.86
N ILE A 157 2.72 23.23 -16.78
CA ILE A 157 1.53 22.64 -16.16
C ILE A 157 0.62 23.68 -15.52
N LEU A 158 1.18 24.77 -15.00
CA LEU A 158 0.41 25.88 -14.43
C LEU A 158 -0.33 26.70 -15.50
N HIS A 159 0.19 26.78 -16.74
CA HIS A 159 -0.54 27.38 -17.86
C HIS A 159 -1.73 26.50 -18.27
N GLU A 160 -1.52 25.19 -18.36
CA GLU A 160 -2.57 24.21 -18.71
C GLU A 160 -3.65 24.08 -17.61
N LYS A 161 -3.25 24.21 -16.35
CA LYS A 161 -4.12 24.10 -15.17
C LYS A 161 -3.95 25.31 -14.23
N PRO A 162 -4.49 26.50 -14.59
CA PRO A 162 -4.29 27.73 -13.82
C PRO A 162 -4.78 27.67 -12.37
N TRP A 163 -5.74 26.80 -12.08
CA TRP A 163 -6.26 26.60 -10.73
C TRP A 163 -5.22 26.04 -9.73
N LEU A 164 -4.08 25.54 -10.20
CA LEU A 164 -2.98 25.05 -9.36
C LEU A 164 -2.07 26.18 -8.85
N TRP A 165 -2.14 27.38 -9.42
CA TRP A 165 -1.36 28.54 -8.95
C TRP A 165 -1.60 28.88 -7.47
N PRO A 166 -2.86 29.05 -6.99
CA PRO A 166 -3.11 29.32 -5.58
C PRO A 166 -2.60 28.22 -4.66
N VAL A 167 -2.68 26.96 -5.10
CA VAL A 167 -2.19 25.80 -4.34
C VAL A 167 -0.68 25.85 -4.18
N LEU A 168 0.05 26.06 -5.28
CA LEU A 168 1.51 26.18 -5.26
C LEU A 168 1.95 27.30 -4.33
N ILE A 169 1.35 28.49 -4.45
CA ILE A 169 1.66 29.65 -3.62
C ILE A 169 1.38 29.35 -2.14
N PHE A 170 0.22 28.76 -1.82
CA PHE A 170 -0.14 28.40 -0.44
C PHE A 170 0.90 27.46 0.20
N PHE A 171 1.31 26.40 -0.48
CA PHE A 171 2.33 25.48 0.03
C PHE A 171 3.73 26.10 0.05
N ALA A 172 4.12 26.87 -0.98
CA ALA A 172 5.42 27.55 -1.01
C ALA A 172 5.57 28.56 0.15
N LEU A 173 4.51 29.28 0.50
CA LEU A 173 4.49 30.23 1.62
C LEU A 173 4.43 29.54 2.99
N PHE A 174 4.03 28.27 3.06
CA PHE A 174 4.03 27.50 4.29
C PHE A 174 5.45 27.39 4.91
N VAL A 175 6.48 27.23 4.08
CA VAL A 175 7.89 27.13 4.53
C VAL A 175 8.40 28.38 5.25
N PRO A 176 8.36 29.60 4.66
CA PRO A 176 8.84 30.81 5.32
C PRO A 176 8.00 31.16 6.55
N ILE A 177 6.69 30.88 6.55
CA ILE A 177 5.82 31.09 7.72
C ILE A 177 6.23 30.12 8.85
N TYR A 178 6.40 28.84 8.54
CA TYR A 178 6.78 27.82 9.53
C TYR A 178 8.16 28.08 10.15
N ILE A 179 9.16 28.39 9.32
CA ILE A 179 10.51 28.74 9.79
C ILE A 179 10.50 30.08 10.55
N GLY A 180 9.73 31.06 10.07
CA GLY A 180 9.57 32.37 10.70
C GLY A 180 8.96 32.28 12.10
N PHE A 181 7.88 31.50 12.26
CA PHE A 181 7.25 31.25 13.57
C PHE A 181 8.17 30.51 14.54
N SER A 182 8.96 29.54 14.05
CA SER A 182 9.94 28.82 14.87
C SER A 182 11.02 29.76 15.43
N LYS A 183 11.54 30.67 14.61
CA LYS A 183 12.52 31.68 15.04
C LYS A 183 11.94 32.76 15.96
N LEU A 184 10.69 33.17 15.74
CA LEU A 184 10.03 34.19 16.58
C LEU A 184 9.69 33.68 17.98
N LYS A 185 9.37 32.38 18.10
CA LYS A 185 9.11 31.73 19.38
C LYS A 185 10.39 31.55 20.23
N ASN A 186 11.54 31.29 19.58
CA ASN A 186 12.84 31.22 20.25
C ASN A 186 13.41 32.60 20.67
N ARG A 187 12.73 33.72 20.34
CA ARG A 187 13.14 35.07 20.74
C ARG A 187 12.50 35.59 22.04
N LYS A 188 11.74 34.77 22.77
CA LYS A 188 11.27 35.13 24.12
C LYS A 188 12.06 34.39 25.21
N PRO A 189 13.15 34.97 25.74
CA PRO A 189 13.53 34.71 27.12
C PRO A 189 12.71 35.68 27.98
N LYS A 190 11.63 35.21 28.61
CA LYS A 190 11.21 35.87 29.84
C LYS A 190 11.90 35.10 30.97
N GLN A 191 13.08 35.59 31.32
CA GLN A 191 13.63 35.43 32.67
C GLN A 191 12.50 35.69 33.67
N ILE A 192 12.03 34.61 34.29
CA ILE A 192 11.33 34.66 35.56
C ILE A 192 12.33 33.99 36.50
N GLU A 193 12.99 34.79 37.33
CA GLU A 193 13.93 34.33 38.35
C GLU A 193 13.24 33.27 39.23
N GLY A 194 13.87 32.09 39.35
CA GLY A 194 13.52 31.09 40.36
C GLY A 194 12.97 29.75 39.86
N GLN A 195 12.88 29.50 38.54
CA GLN A 195 12.60 28.15 38.03
C GLN A 195 13.84 27.57 37.36
N GLU A 196 14.23 26.37 37.80
CA GLU A 196 15.30 25.56 37.22
C GLU A 196 15.29 25.65 35.70
N GLU A 197 16.47 25.85 35.12
CA GLU A 197 16.71 25.93 33.68
C GLU A 197 16.00 24.78 32.96
N ALA A 198 14.81 25.05 32.41
CA ALA A 198 14.19 24.13 31.49
C ALA A 198 15.15 24.03 30.29
N GLU A 199 15.85 22.89 30.17
CA GLU A 199 16.71 22.55 29.02
C GLU A 199 16.06 23.13 27.77
N GLU A 200 16.77 24.00 27.03
CA GLU A 200 16.31 24.51 25.74
C GLU A 200 15.93 23.31 24.85
N GLU A 201 14.65 22.93 24.86
CA GLU A 201 14.17 21.82 24.06
C GLU A 201 14.24 22.25 22.59
N LYS A 202 15.40 22.03 21.96
CA LYS A 202 15.63 22.26 20.53
C LYS A 202 14.57 21.49 19.77
N ASN A 203 13.56 22.21 19.30
CA ASN A 203 12.42 21.65 18.61
C ASN A 203 12.90 20.87 17.36
N PRO A 204 12.58 19.57 17.21
CA PRO A 204 13.05 18.72 16.10
C PRO A 204 12.47 19.11 14.72
N THR A 205 11.70 20.19 14.66
CA THR A 205 11.13 20.84 13.48
C THR A 205 12.05 20.85 12.24
N VAL A 206 13.30 21.31 12.37
CA VAL A 206 14.22 21.39 11.21
C VAL A 206 14.57 20.00 10.68
N LEU A 207 14.82 19.05 11.59
CA LEU A 207 15.10 17.67 11.22
C LEU A 207 13.89 17.03 10.52
N TYR A 208 12.67 17.26 11.00
CA TYR A 208 11.48 16.76 10.32
C TYR A 208 11.31 17.35 8.92
N SER A 209 11.61 18.65 8.73
CA SER A 209 11.59 19.25 7.39
C SER A 209 12.61 18.62 6.44
N LEU A 210 13.82 18.29 6.94
CA LEU A 210 14.83 17.59 6.15
C LEU A 210 14.40 16.16 5.82
N VAL A 211 13.89 15.41 6.80
CA VAL A 211 13.37 14.06 6.57
C VAL A 211 12.24 14.08 5.54
N SER A 212 11.33 15.05 5.64
CA SER A 212 10.25 15.23 4.66
C SER A 212 10.75 15.59 3.27
N LEU A 213 11.76 16.45 3.15
CA LEU A 213 12.35 16.76 1.85
C LEU A 213 12.97 15.50 1.23
N VAL A 214 13.74 14.74 2.02
CA VAL A 214 14.37 13.49 1.58
C VAL A 214 13.32 12.47 1.14
N GLU A 215 12.23 12.33 1.89
CA GLU A 215 11.11 11.46 1.55
C GLU A 215 10.51 11.82 0.18
N TRP A 216 10.07 13.07 -0.01
CA TRP A 216 9.46 13.52 -1.25
C TRP A 216 10.40 13.44 -2.46
N VAL A 217 11.67 13.81 -2.28
CA VAL A 217 12.69 13.70 -3.33
C VAL A 217 12.98 12.23 -3.64
N SER A 218 13.09 11.36 -2.64
CA SER A 218 13.34 9.93 -2.86
C SER A 218 12.18 9.26 -3.62
N ALA A 219 10.93 9.61 -3.29
CA ALA A 219 9.75 9.16 -4.02
C ALA A 219 9.76 9.64 -5.47
N GLY A 220 10.11 10.92 -5.70
CA GLY A 220 10.29 11.49 -7.04
C GLY A 220 11.40 10.79 -7.83
N ILE A 221 12.54 10.48 -7.21
CA ILE A 221 13.65 9.74 -7.83
C ILE A 221 13.22 8.35 -8.29
N VAL A 222 12.44 7.61 -7.47
CA VAL A 222 11.93 6.29 -7.86
C VAL A 222 11.10 6.41 -9.14
N MET A 223 10.18 7.38 -9.20
CA MET A 223 9.39 7.61 -10.42
C MET A 223 10.28 8.01 -11.61
N TYR A 224 11.23 8.93 -11.41
CA TYR A 224 12.13 9.38 -12.48
C TYR A 224 12.95 8.24 -13.08
N VAL A 225 13.55 7.40 -12.23
CA VAL A 225 14.31 6.22 -12.68
C VAL A 225 13.41 5.27 -13.43
N ILE A 226 12.17 5.07 -12.97
CA ILE A 226 11.22 4.24 -13.71
C ILE A 226 10.93 4.84 -15.09
N LEU A 227 10.70 6.14 -15.23
CA LEU A 227 10.51 6.77 -16.55
C LEU A 227 11.69 6.51 -17.49
N ILE A 228 12.94 6.62 -16.98
CA ILE A 228 14.15 6.29 -17.75
C ILE A 228 14.17 4.81 -18.17
N LEU A 229 13.77 3.89 -17.29
CA LEU A 229 13.67 2.45 -17.61
C LEU A 229 12.64 2.16 -18.70
N PHE A 230 11.65 3.04 -18.88
CA PHE A 230 10.67 3.00 -19.96
C PHE A 230 11.13 3.76 -21.22
N GLY A 231 12.37 4.26 -21.25
CA GLY A 231 12.94 4.97 -22.40
C GLY A 231 12.45 6.41 -22.56
N ILE A 232 11.87 6.99 -21.51
CA ILE A 232 11.40 8.38 -21.52
C ILE A 232 12.57 9.29 -21.16
N ASP A 233 12.99 10.11 -22.12
CA ASP A 233 14.00 11.14 -21.91
C ASP A 233 13.31 12.46 -21.53
N ILE A 234 13.51 12.87 -20.28
CA ILE A 234 13.03 14.16 -19.77
C ILE A 234 14.04 14.70 -18.75
N GLU A 235 14.31 16.00 -18.84
CA GLU A 235 15.14 16.70 -17.87
C GLU A 235 14.55 16.58 -16.46
N PHE A 236 15.39 16.26 -15.47
CA PHE A 236 14.96 16.07 -14.08
C PHE A 236 14.21 17.29 -13.51
N GLN A 237 14.59 18.52 -13.89
CA GLN A 237 13.93 19.75 -13.42
C GLN A 237 12.48 19.85 -13.91
N LYS A 238 12.21 19.51 -15.18
CA LYS A 238 10.86 19.49 -15.78
C LYS A 238 10.01 18.38 -15.16
N PHE A 239 10.58 17.18 -15.07
CA PHE A 239 9.93 16.05 -14.40
C PHE A 239 9.55 16.38 -12.95
N LEU A 240 10.51 16.88 -12.16
CA LEU A 240 10.28 17.13 -10.74
C LEU A 240 9.29 18.27 -10.53
N GLY A 241 9.28 19.29 -11.40
CA GLY A 241 8.26 20.34 -11.42
C GLY A 241 6.85 19.77 -11.62
N VAL A 242 6.65 18.93 -12.64
CA VAL A 242 5.37 18.23 -12.86
C VAL A 242 5.00 17.33 -11.68
N TYR A 243 5.96 16.57 -11.16
CA TYR A 243 5.76 15.67 -10.01
C TYR A 243 5.28 16.43 -8.77
N VAL A 244 5.89 17.58 -8.45
CA VAL A 244 5.51 18.42 -7.31
C VAL A 244 4.09 18.97 -7.49
N ILE A 245 3.75 19.48 -8.68
CA ILE A 245 2.42 20.00 -8.97
C ILE A 245 1.36 18.88 -8.91
N ALA A 246 1.66 17.69 -9.42
CA ALA A 246 0.80 16.53 -9.30
C ALA A 246 0.63 16.07 -7.83
N ALA A 247 1.71 16.08 -7.04
CA ALA A 247 1.66 15.77 -5.61
C ALA A 247 0.80 16.76 -4.83
N LEU A 248 0.89 18.06 -5.13
CA LEU A 248 0.03 19.09 -4.56
C LEU A 248 -1.45 18.83 -4.88
N ALA A 249 -1.78 18.53 -6.13
CA ALA A 249 -3.14 18.17 -6.53
C ALA A 249 -3.64 16.93 -5.77
N GLY A 250 -2.76 15.94 -5.57
CA GLY A 250 -3.01 14.74 -4.77
C GLY A 250 -3.32 15.03 -3.30
N VAL A 251 -2.56 15.93 -2.66
CA VAL A 251 -2.75 16.30 -1.26
C VAL A 251 -4.05 17.11 -1.08
N VAL A 252 -4.32 18.06 -1.97
CA VAL A 252 -5.51 18.93 -1.89
C VAL A 252 -6.80 18.15 -2.13
N SER A 253 -6.79 17.11 -2.95
CA SER A 253 -7.99 16.32 -3.26
C SER A 253 -8.49 15.47 -2.09
N LEU A 254 -7.62 15.19 -1.09
CA LEU A 254 -7.88 14.29 0.04
C LEU A 254 -8.36 12.89 -0.38
N VAL A 255 -8.18 12.51 -1.65
CA VAL A 255 -8.54 11.17 -2.13
C VAL A 255 -7.57 10.16 -1.51
N PRO A 256 -8.05 9.09 -0.87
CA PRO A 256 -7.19 8.06 -0.28
C PRO A 256 -6.18 7.53 -1.31
N GLY A 257 -4.89 7.59 -0.97
CA GLY A 257 -3.80 7.15 -1.84
C GLY A 257 -3.50 8.08 -3.02
N GLY A 258 -4.11 9.28 -3.09
CA GLY A 258 -3.93 10.24 -4.18
C GLY A 258 -4.48 9.78 -5.54
N LEU A 259 -5.17 8.63 -5.56
CA LEU A 259 -5.65 7.95 -6.76
C LEU A 259 -6.53 8.87 -7.61
N GLY A 260 -6.21 8.99 -8.90
CA GLY A 260 -6.89 9.86 -9.86
C GLY A 260 -6.36 11.29 -9.88
N SER A 261 -6.33 12.00 -8.75
CA SER A 261 -5.90 13.43 -8.76
C SER A 261 -4.42 13.63 -9.09
N PHE A 262 -3.52 12.85 -8.47
CA PHE A 262 -2.11 12.85 -8.83
C PHE A 262 -1.92 12.38 -10.28
N ASP A 263 -2.59 11.29 -10.64
CA ASP A 263 -2.40 10.63 -11.94
C ASP A 263 -2.81 11.51 -13.11
N LEU A 264 -3.99 12.14 -13.01
CA LEU A 264 -4.50 13.00 -14.07
C LEU A 264 -3.58 14.20 -14.30
N VAL A 265 -3.09 14.83 -13.23
CA VAL A 265 -2.18 15.98 -13.35
C VAL A 265 -0.81 15.54 -13.84
N PHE A 266 -0.30 14.38 -13.41
CA PHE A 266 0.98 13.84 -13.84
C PHE A 266 0.96 13.41 -15.32
N LEU A 267 -0.09 12.69 -15.75
CA LEU A 267 -0.30 12.28 -17.14
C LEU A 267 -0.48 13.49 -18.05
N THR A 268 -1.30 14.46 -17.63
CA THR A 268 -1.48 15.70 -18.40
C THR A 268 -0.16 16.48 -18.47
N GLY A 269 0.57 16.60 -17.37
CA GLY A 269 1.81 17.36 -17.33
C GLY A 269 2.92 16.76 -18.18
N LEU A 270 3.13 15.44 -18.13
CA LEU A 270 4.12 14.78 -18.96
C LEU A 270 3.67 14.58 -20.41
N GLY A 271 2.37 14.36 -20.64
CA GLY A 271 1.81 14.25 -22.00
C GLY A 271 2.03 15.49 -22.85
N GLN A 272 2.06 16.66 -22.22
CA GLN A 272 2.35 17.92 -22.90
C GLN A 272 3.81 18.11 -23.31
N TYR A 273 4.74 17.37 -22.70
CA TYR A 273 6.11 17.26 -23.17
C TYR A 273 6.26 16.24 -24.34
N GLY A 274 5.15 15.82 -24.94
CA GLY A 274 5.12 14.87 -26.06
C GLY A 274 5.30 13.41 -25.63
N ILE A 275 5.22 13.12 -24.33
CA ILE A 275 5.39 11.77 -23.81
C ILE A 275 4.07 11.00 -23.93
N ASP A 276 4.08 9.88 -24.65
CA ASP A 276 2.89 9.08 -24.86
C ASP A 276 2.31 8.54 -23.54
N THR A 277 1.01 8.76 -23.34
CA THR A 277 0.22 8.20 -22.23
C THR A 277 0.27 6.67 -22.20
N GLY A 278 0.42 6.01 -23.36
CA GLY A 278 0.58 4.56 -23.48
C GLY A 278 1.83 4.02 -22.77
N VAL A 279 2.88 4.83 -22.63
CA VAL A 279 4.13 4.47 -21.92
C VAL A 279 4.11 4.97 -20.47
N LEU A 280 3.50 6.13 -20.22
CA LEU A 280 3.39 6.70 -18.87
C LEU A 280 2.55 5.84 -17.92
N LEU A 281 1.39 5.35 -18.38
CA LEU A 281 0.49 4.54 -17.56
C LEU A 281 1.16 3.27 -17.00
N PRO A 282 1.86 2.44 -17.81
CA PRO A 282 2.64 1.31 -17.32
C PRO A 282 3.77 1.71 -16.35
N ALA A 283 4.45 2.83 -16.59
CA ALA A 283 5.49 3.34 -15.70
C ALA A 283 4.93 3.71 -14.33
N MET A 284 3.79 4.40 -14.29
CA MET A 284 3.10 4.73 -13.05
C MET A 284 2.59 3.47 -12.32
N LEU A 285 2.16 2.45 -13.07
CA LEU A 285 1.77 1.17 -12.48
C LEU A 285 2.96 0.47 -11.82
N LEU A 286 4.13 0.45 -12.48
CA LEU A 286 5.36 -0.09 -11.88
C LEU A 286 5.77 0.71 -10.63
N TYR A 287 5.69 2.04 -10.69
CA TYR A 287 5.93 2.91 -9.53
C TYR A 287 5.04 2.52 -8.34
N ARG A 288 3.74 2.30 -8.59
CA ARG A 288 2.81 1.83 -7.54
C ARG A 288 3.17 0.47 -6.98
N LEU A 289 3.58 -0.45 -7.85
CA LEU A 289 3.99 -1.78 -7.43
C LEU A 289 5.20 -1.70 -6.48
N VAL A 290 6.24 -0.95 -6.84
CA VAL A 290 7.50 -0.91 -6.08
C VAL A 290 7.47 0.02 -4.87
N TYR A 291 6.66 1.09 -4.90
CA TYR A 291 6.62 2.10 -3.83
C TYR A 291 5.44 1.92 -2.85
N TYR A 292 4.33 1.31 -3.29
CA TYR A 292 3.15 1.12 -2.44
C TYR A 292 2.90 -0.36 -2.13
N ILE A 293 2.72 -1.19 -3.16
CA ILE A 293 2.21 -2.57 -2.98
C ILE A 293 3.26 -3.49 -2.35
N LEU A 294 4.47 -3.56 -2.92
CA LEU A 294 5.54 -4.42 -2.38
C LEU A 294 5.94 -4.01 -0.95
N PRO A 295 6.16 -2.71 -0.64
CA PRO A 295 6.43 -2.27 0.72
C PRO A 295 5.29 -2.59 1.68
N PHE A 296 4.04 -2.46 1.25
CA PHE A 296 2.87 -2.85 2.03
C PHE A 296 2.84 -4.34 2.35
N CYS A 297 3.15 -5.23 1.40
CA CYS A 297 3.28 -6.66 1.66
C CYS A 297 4.35 -6.95 2.73
N LEU A 298 5.50 -6.27 2.67
CA LEU A 298 6.52 -6.36 3.72
C LEU A 298 6.02 -5.81 5.07
N GLY A 299 5.22 -4.74 5.05
CA GLY A 299 4.54 -4.20 6.22
C GLY A 299 3.55 -5.18 6.85
N LEU A 300 2.83 -5.98 6.05
CA LEU A 300 1.98 -7.05 6.57
C LEU A 300 2.81 -8.13 7.27
N ILE A 301 3.97 -8.49 6.71
CA ILE A 301 4.88 -9.45 7.35
C ILE A 301 5.33 -8.91 8.71
N PHE A 302 5.80 -7.67 8.77
CA PHE A 302 6.19 -7.04 10.04
C PHE A 302 5.02 -6.94 11.02
N ALA A 303 3.82 -6.56 10.58
CA ALA A 303 2.63 -6.49 11.43
C ALA A 303 2.25 -7.88 11.97
N ALA A 304 2.38 -8.92 11.16
CA ALA A 304 2.12 -10.29 11.58
C ALA A 304 3.09 -10.73 12.70
N PHE A 305 4.36 -10.29 12.68
CA PHE A 305 5.33 -10.56 13.73
C PHE A 305 5.20 -9.66 14.97
N GLU A 306 5.14 -8.35 14.81
CA GLU A 306 5.17 -7.38 15.93
C GLU A 306 3.91 -7.43 16.79
N MET A 307 2.78 -7.86 16.24
CA MET A 307 1.51 -7.88 16.97
C MET A 307 1.26 -9.19 17.74
N THR A 308 2.31 -9.87 18.18
CA THR A 308 2.19 -11.14 18.93
C THR A 308 1.85 -10.87 20.39
N GLY A 309 0.69 -11.37 20.86
CA GLY A 309 0.21 -11.59 22.24
C GLY A 309 0.50 -10.55 23.34
N VAL A 310 1.77 -10.27 23.60
CA VAL A 310 2.28 -9.38 24.66
C VAL A 310 1.96 -7.91 24.37
N ALA A 311 1.99 -7.47 23.11
CA ALA A 311 1.64 -6.10 22.72
C ALA A 311 0.13 -5.82 22.84
N ILE A 312 -0.72 -6.83 22.61
CA ILE A 312 -2.19 -6.71 22.65
C ILE A 312 -2.69 -6.72 24.10
N LYS A 313 -2.15 -7.61 24.96
CA LYS A 313 -2.51 -7.67 26.40
C LYS A 313 -2.34 -6.31 27.10
N LYS A 314 -1.24 -5.61 26.84
CA LYS A 314 -0.95 -4.30 27.44
C LYS A 314 -1.86 -3.17 26.94
N PHE A 315 -2.51 -3.34 25.78
CA PHE A 315 -3.45 -2.37 25.21
C PHE A 315 -4.87 -2.56 25.78
N GLU A 316 -5.28 -3.82 26.00
CA GLU A 316 -6.57 -4.16 26.63
C GLU A 316 -6.64 -3.76 28.11
N ASP A 317 -5.53 -3.88 28.86
CA ASP A 317 -5.52 -3.68 30.32
C ASP A 317 -5.69 -2.21 30.79
N LYS A 318 -5.52 -1.21 29.90
CA LYS A 318 -5.70 0.22 30.24
C LYS A 318 -6.37 0.99 29.10
N PRO A 319 -7.71 1.01 29.01
CA PRO A 319 -8.41 1.86 28.05
C PRO A 319 -8.16 3.32 28.43
N PHE A 320 -7.39 4.04 27.61
CA PHE A 320 -7.25 5.49 27.75
C PHE A 320 -8.14 6.16 26.71
N ILE A 321 -9.07 6.97 27.21
CA ILE A 321 -9.88 7.93 26.45
C ILE A 321 -9.00 9.17 26.27
N ALA A 322 -8.61 9.48 25.02
CA ALA A 322 -7.97 10.76 24.73
C ALA A 322 -9.00 11.89 24.93
N PRO A 323 -8.80 12.87 25.83
CA PRO A 323 -9.81 13.90 26.13
C PRO A 323 -9.95 15.01 25.08
N ALA A 324 -9.65 14.78 23.80
CA ALA A 324 -9.61 15.87 22.81
C ALA A 324 -10.10 15.53 21.38
N LEU A 325 -10.76 14.40 21.17
CA LEU A 325 -11.34 14.02 19.86
C LEU A 325 -12.75 13.41 20.03
N GLU A 326 -13.60 14.05 20.84
CA GLU A 326 -14.97 13.59 21.10
C GLU A 326 -15.91 13.67 19.88
N THR A 327 -15.48 14.24 18.76
CA THR A 327 -16.27 14.28 17.51
C THR A 327 -16.16 13.01 16.65
N THR A 328 -15.37 12.00 17.06
CA THR A 328 -15.04 10.83 16.20
C THR A 328 -15.19 9.46 16.85
N GLY A 329 -16.20 9.26 17.71
CA GLY A 329 -16.44 7.98 18.37
C GLY A 329 -16.63 6.77 17.42
N VAL A 330 -16.90 7.01 16.14
CA VAL A 330 -17.01 5.99 15.08
C VAL A 330 -15.64 5.48 14.62
N ILE A 331 -14.83 6.42 14.17
CA ILE A 331 -13.55 6.17 13.51
C ILE A 331 -12.60 5.57 14.55
N TRP A 332 -12.66 6.06 15.79
CA TRP A 332 -11.89 5.51 16.89
C TRP A 332 -12.28 4.06 17.24
N THR A 333 -13.57 3.74 17.33
CA THR A 333 -14.01 2.35 17.62
C THR A 333 -13.58 1.39 16.52
N LEU A 334 -13.71 1.78 15.26
CA LEU A 334 -13.36 0.96 14.11
C LEU A 334 -11.84 0.77 14.00
N GLN A 335 -11.06 1.82 14.29
CA GLN A 335 -9.60 1.74 14.36
C GLN A 335 -9.12 0.84 15.49
N ARG A 336 -9.72 0.94 16.68
CA ARG A 336 -9.31 0.13 17.83
C ARG A 336 -9.47 -1.36 17.57
N ASP A 337 -10.63 -1.76 17.05
CA ASP A 337 -10.93 -3.16 16.75
C ASP A 337 -10.05 -3.70 15.61
N PHE A 338 -9.77 -2.86 14.60
CA PHE A 338 -8.83 -3.16 13.53
C PHE A 338 -7.39 -3.33 14.07
N LEU A 339 -6.89 -2.38 14.85
CA LEU A 339 -5.52 -2.38 15.38
C LEU A 339 -5.28 -3.54 16.36
N GLY A 340 -6.25 -3.88 17.20
CA GLY A 340 -6.16 -5.03 18.11
C GLY A 340 -6.09 -6.38 17.37
N LYS A 341 -6.62 -6.45 16.14
CA LYS A 341 -6.61 -7.65 15.29
C LYS A 341 -5.68 -7.54 14.09
N LEU A 342 -4.89 -6.46 13.98
CA LEU A 342 -4.10 -6.15 12.80
C LEU A 342 -3.07 -7.26 12.52
N GLY A 343 -2.56 -7.95 13.54
CA GLY A 343 -1.70 -9.12 13.36
C GLY A 343 -2.39 -10.29 12.67
N SER A 344 -3.62 -10.63 13.05
CA SER A 344 -4.39 -11.70 12.42
C SER A 344 -4.93 -11.29 11.05
N TRP A 345 -5.32 -10.02 10.92
CA TRP A 345 -5.68 -9.42 9.64
C TRP A 345 -4.52 -9.46 8.66
N ALA A 346 -3.29 -9.17 9.09
CA ALA A 346 -2.11 -9.24 8.25
C ALA A 346 -1.82 -10.66 7.77
N SER A 347 -1.91 -11.67 8.65
CA SER A 347 -1.81 -13.07 8.25
C SER A 347 -2.87 -13.45 7.20
N ALA A 348 -4.12 -13.03 7.40
CA ALA A 348 -5.19 -13.30 6.46
C ALA A 348 -5.00 -12.56 5.13
N ALA A 349 -4.58 -11.31 5.16
CA ALA A 349 -4.30 -10.49 3.98
C ALA A 349 -3.15 -11.08 3.14
N LEU A 350 -2.09 -11.59 3.78
CA LEU A 350 -1.02 -12.33 3.10
C LEU A 350 -1.54 -13.61 2.42
N THR A 351 -2.44 -14.35 3.08
CA THR A 351 -3.09 -15.52 2.48
C THR A 351 -3.97 -15.14 1.29
N VAL A 352 -4.75 -14.04 1.38
CA VAL A 352 -5.55 -13.53 0.25
C VAL A 352 -4.66 -13.11 -0.90
N PHE A 353 -3.59 -12.37 -0.62
CA PHE A 353 -2.62 -11.93 -1.64
C PHE A 353 -2.02 -13.13 -2.38
N ALA A 354 -1.56 -14.14 -1.65
CA ALA A 354 -1.06 -15.39 -2.24
C ALA A 354 -2.12 -16.08 -3.12
N GLY A 355 -3.37 -16.17 -2.65
CA GLY A 355 -4.47 -16.76 -3.43
C GLY A 355 -4.79 -15.99 -4.71
N LEU A 356 -4.96 -14.66 -4.63
CA LEU A 356 -5.22 -13.81 -5.79
C LEU A 356 -4.08 -13.87 -6.80
N MET A 357 -2.85 -13.83 -6.31
CA MET A 357 -1.65 -13.90 -7.15
C MET A 357 -1.58 -15.22 -7.93
N VAL A 358 -1.86 -16.36 -7.29
CA VAL A 358 -1.92 -17.66 -7.96
C VAL A 358 -3.01 -17.67 -9.02
N ILE A 359 -4.22 -17.19 -8.70
CA ILE A 359 -5.34 -17.11 -9.64
C ILE A 359 -4.97 -16.24 -10.85
N LEU A 360 -4.40 -15.05 -10.62
CA LEU A 360 -3.95 -14.16 -11.68
C LEU A 360 -2.85 -14.79 -12.54
N SER A 361 -1.88 -15.45 -11.93
CA SER A 361 -0.83 -16.18 -12.63
C SER A 361 -1.40 -17.27 -13.52
N THR A 362 -2.52 -17.92 -13.14
CA THR A 362 -3.16 -18.89 -14.05
C THR A 362 -3.78 -18.23 -15.29
N ILE A 363 -4.23 -16.98 -15.20
CA ILE A 363 -4.88 -16.25 -16.31
C ILE A 363 -3.85 -15.75 -17.33
N LEU A 364 -2.67 -15.31 -16.87
CA LEU A 364 -1.67 -14.67 -17.71
C LEU A 364 -0.98 -15.66 -18.67
N PRO A 365 -0.70 -15.25 -19.92
CA PRO A 365 0.04 -16.09 -20.86
C PRO A 365 1.51 -16.25 -20.44
N THR A 366 1.98 -17.50 -20.47
CA THR A 366 3.38 -17.88 -20.18
C THR A 366 4.31 -17.38 -21.28
N SER A 367 5.54 -16.98 -20.90
CA SER A 367 6.57 -16.50 -21.84
C SER A 367 7.01 -17.60 -22.81
N ILE A 368 7.36 -17.23 -24.05
CA ILE A 368 7.77 -18.13 -25.15
C ILE A 368 8.90 -19.07 -24.71
N ASN A 369 9.95 -18.53 -24.07
CA ASN A 369 11.10 -19.32 -23.63
C ASN A 369 10.73 -20.34 -22.55
N ARG A 370 9.82 -19.96 -21.64
CA ARG A 370 9.31 -20.86 -20.59
C ARG A 370 8.40 -21.94 -21.18
N ALA A 371 7.55 -21.58 -22.13
CA ALA A 371 6.67 -22.52 -22.82
C ALA A 371 7.44 -23.59 -23.62
N HIS A 372 8.52 -23.22 -24.31
CA HIS A 372 9.41 -24.17 -24.99
C HIS A 372 10.09 -25.13 -24.01
N ALA A 373 10.65 -24.60 -22.91
CA ALA A 373 11.26 -25.44 -21.86
C ALA A 373 10.23 -26.42 -21.25
N LEU A 374 9.00 -25.95 -21.00
CA LEU A 374 7.94 -26.76 -20.41
C LEU A 374 7.49 -27.90 -21.33
N HIS A 375 7.43 -27.68 -22.64
CA HIS A 375 7.07 -28.70 -23.62
C HIS A 375 8.07 -29.86 -23.68
N ILE A 376 9.33 -29.61 -23.31
CA ILE A 376 10.38 -30.63 -23.22
C ILE A 376 10.31 -31.37 -21.88
N LEU A 377 9.94 -30.67 -20.79
CA LEU A 377 9.99 -31.18 -19.42
C LEU A 377 8.72 -31.93 -18.96
N ALA A 378 7.53 -31.60 -19.52
CA ALA A 378 6.27 -32.13 -19.01
C ALA A 378 5.24 -32.46 -20.12
N PRO A 379 4.47 -33.57 -19.98
CA PRO A 379 3.37 -33.88 -20.89
C PRO A 379 2.27 -32.81 -20.88
N LYS A 380 1.64 -32.55 -22.03
CA LYS A 380 0.55 -31.55 -22.17
C LYS A 380 -0.59 -31.74 -21.15
N HIS A 381 -0.95 -32.99 -20.84
CA HIS A 381 -1.99 -33.32 -19.87
C HIS A 381 -1.60 -32.90 -18.44
N LEU A 382 -0.34 -33.09 -18.06
CA LEU A 382 0.18 -32.72 -16.74
C LEU A 382 0.18 -31.20 -16.56
N ILE A 383 0.52 -30.45 -17.61
CA ILE A 383 0.47 -28.99 -17.62
C ILE A 383 -0.97 -28.50 -17.42
N GLN A 384 -1.92 -29.03 -18.21
CA GLN A 384 -3.33 -28.64 -18.08
C GLN A 384 -3.91 -28.97 -16.70
N PHE A 385 -3.52 -30.12 -16.13
CA PHE A 385 -3.92 -30.49 -14.78
C PHE A 385 -3.33 -29.56 -13.71
N SER A 386 -2.06 -29.16 -13.89
CA SER A 386 -1.38 -28.21 -13.00
C SER A 386 -2.04 -26.83 -13.01
N PHE A 387 -2.52 -26.34 -14.16
CA PHE A 387 -3.32 -25.10 -14.23
C PHE A 387 -4.60 -25.20 -13.39
N SER A 388 -5.35 -26.29 -13.50
CA SER A 388 -6.60 -26.47 -12.76
C SER A 388 -6.33 -26.60 -11.25
N LEU A 389 -5.33 -27.38 -10.85
CA LEU A 389 -4.95 -27.52 -9.43
C LEU A 389 -4.42 -26.22 -8.83
N SER A 390 -3.60 -25.48 -9.58
CA SER A 390 -3.12 -24.16 -9.17
C SER A 390 -4.29 -23.21 -8.90
N LEU A 391 -5.30 -23.18 -9.79
CA LEU A 391 -6.53 -22.41 -9.59
C LEU A 391 -7.29 -22.88 -8.32
N THR A 392 -7.45 -24.18 -8.12
CA THR A 392 -8.11 -24.74 -6.93
C THR A 392 -7.40 -24.32 -5.65
N PHE A 393 -6.07 -24.46 -5.58
CA PHE A 393 -5.31 -24.02 -4.40
C PHE A 393 -5.38 -22.51 -4.19
N GLY A 394 -5.36 -21.71 -5.26
CA GLY A 394 -5.58 -20.26 -5.19
C GLY A 394 -6.93 -19.91 -4.55
N ILE A 395 -8.01 -20.56 -4.98
CA ILE A 395 -9.36 -20.39 -4.42
C ILE A 395 -9.40 -20.86 -2.95
N LEU A 396 -8.81 -22.01 -2.64
CA LEU A 396 -8.73 -22.52 -1.27
C LEU A 396 -8.06 -21.52 -0.33
N LEU A 397 -6.96 -20.89 -0.76
CA LEU A 397 -6.30 -19.83 0.02
C LEU A 397 -7.24 -18.66 0.31
N LEU A 398 -8.03 -18.21 -0.68
CA LEU A 398 -9.02 -17.15 -0.46
C LEU A 398 -10.08 -17.55 0.58
N ILE A 399 -10.60 -18.77 0.50
CA ILE A 399 -11.60 -19.28 1.46
C ILE A 399 -11.00 -19.41 2.86
N LEU A 400 -9.79 -19.96 2.96
CA LEU A 400 -9.09 -20.22 4.22
C LEU A 400 -8.62 -18.94 4.93
N SER A 401 -8.49 -17.82 4.21
CA SER A 401 -8.10 -16.52 4.77
C SER A 401 -8.95 -16.11 5.98
N ARG A 402 -10.26 -16.40 5.95
CA ARG A 402 -11.16 -16.14 7.08
C ARG A 402 -10.79 -16.99 8.30
N GLY A 403 -10.48 -18.26 8.12
CA GLY A 403 -10.04 -19.14 9.20
C GLY A 403 -8.67 -18.72 9.78
N ILE A 404 -7.77 -18.24 8.92
CA ILE A 404 -6.49 -17.63 9.33
C ILE A 404 -6.72 -16.39 10.18
N TYR A 405 -7.66 -15.51 9.79
CA TYR A 405 -8.03 -14.34 10.58
C TYR A 405 -8.52 -14.69 11.99
N TYR A 406 -9.33 -15.75 12.12
CA TYR A 406 -9.80 -16.21 13.44
C TYR A 406 -8.78 -17.06 14.21
N GLY A 407 -7.64 -17.42 13.59
CA GLY A 407 -6.56 -18.13 14.25
C GLY A 407 -6.85 -19.62 14.52
N THR A 408 -7.57 -20.30 13.63
CA THR A 408 -7.94 -21.71 13.84
C THR A 408 -6.83 -22.68 13.40
N LYS A 409 -6.59 -23.74 14.18
CA LYS A 409 -5.58 -24.78 13.87
C LYS A 409 -5.83 -25.45 12.52
N ARG A 410 -7.09 -25.82 12.24
CA ARG A 410 -7.47 -26.52 11.00
C ARG A 410 -7.20 -25.67 9.75
N SER A 411 -7.63 -24.40 9.77
CA SER A 411 -7.41 -23.52 8.63
C SER A 411 -5.93 -23.21 8.42
N TYR A 412 -5.14 -23.15 9.50
CA TYR A 412 -3.68 -23.07 9.39
C TYR A 412 -3.09 -24.26 8.62
N TYR A 413 -3.35 -25.50 9.04
CA TYR A 413 -2.81 -26.68 8.34
C TYR A 413 -3.27 -26.77 6.88
N MET A 414 -4.56 -26.49 6.61
CA MET A 414 -5.08 -26.44 5.24
C MET A 414 -4.43 -25.35 4.40
N THR A 415 -4.09 -24.20 5.00
CA THR A 415 -3.39 -23.10 4.31
C THR A 415 -1.95 -23.49 3.99
N ILE A 416 -1.24 -24.13 4.91
CA ILE A 416 0.12 -24.64 4.69
C ILE A 416 0.12 -25.66 3.53
N ILE A 417 -0.80 -26.62 3.54
CA ILE A 417 -0.96 -27.60 2.44
C ILE A 417 -1.28 -26.89 1.14
N SER A 418 -2.18 -25.90 1.16
CA SER A 418 -2.57 -25.16 -0.03
C SER A 418 -1.43 -24.31 -0.61
N LEU A 419 -0.60 -23.71 0.24
CA LEU A 419 0.59 -22.95 -0.20
C LEU A 419 1.63 -23.86 -0.83
N ILE A 420 1.89 -25.03 -0.23
CA ILE A 420 2.83 -26.03 -0.78
C ILE A 420 2.29 -26.57 -2.12
N GLY A 421 1.01 -26.94 -2.17
CA GLY A 421 0.34 -27.38 -3.40
C GLY A 421 0.41 -26.32 -4.49
N ALA A 422 0.05 -25.07 -4.17
CA ALA A 422 0.16 -23.96 -5.10
C ALA A 422 1.59 -23.76 -5.61
N ALA A 423 2.61 -23.82 -4.75
CA ALA A 423 4.01 -23.66 -5.14
C ALA A 423 4.48 -24.76 -6.12
N ILE A 424 4.11 -26.02 -5.84
CA ILE A 424 4.44 -27.15 -6.71
C ILE A 424 3.75 -27.00 -8.07
N PHE A 425 2.43 -26.85 -8.09
CA PHE A 425 1.67 -26.82 -9.34
C PHE A 425 1.93 -25.56 -10.15
N ASN A 426 2.25 -24.43 -9.51
CA ASN A 426 2.62 -23.22 -10.25
C ASN A 426 3.98 -23.36 -10.94
N THR A 427 4.93 -24.06 -10.30
CA THR A 427 6.21 -24.41 -10.94
C THR A 427 6.00 -25.35 -12.13
N LEU A 428 5.17 -26.39 -11.97
CA LEU A 428 4.85 -27.36 -13.03
C LEU A 428 4.05 -26.77 -14.19
N LYS A 429 3.28 -25.69 -13.95
CA LYS A 429 2.41 -25.03 -14.91
C LYS A 429 3.16 -24.16 -15.93
N GLY A 430 4.24 -23.50 -15.50
CA GLY A 430 4.87 -22.45 -16.32
C GLY A 430 6.31 -22.09 -15.96
N ILE A 431 6.95 -22.81 -15.03
CA ILE A 431 8.23 -22.40 -14.41
C ILE A 431 8.12 -20.95 -13.93
N ASP A 432 7.02 -20.67 -13.22
CA ASP A 432 6.69 -19.37 -12.65
C ASP A 432 7.44 -19.23 -11.31
N ILE A 433 8.77 -19.03 -11.42
CA ILE A 433 9.71 -19.05 -10.27
C ILE A 433 9.43 -17.87 -9.33
N GLU A 434 9.09 -16.70 -9.89
CA GLU A 434 8.80 -15.50 -9.11
C GLU A 434 7.61 -15.74 -8.17
N GLU A 435 6.54 -16.34 -8.69
CA GLU A 435 5.37 -16.67 -7.91
C GLU A 435 5.61 -17.75 -6.86
N THR A 436 6.32 -18.82 -7.24
CA THR A 436 6.70 -19.87 -6.30
C THR A 436 7.54 -19.32 -5.16
N PHE A 437 8.48 -18.42 -5.44
CA PHE A 437 9.31 -17.78 -4.42
C PHE A 437 8.47 -16.96 -3.43
N ILE A 438 7.50 -16.18 -3.92
CA ILE A 438 6.60 -15.40 -3.06
C ILE A 438 5.72 -16.32 -2.20
N LEU A 439 5.21 -17.43 -2.76
CA LEU A 439 4.45 -18.42 -2.00
C LEU A 439 5.27 -19.04 -0.87
N LEU A 440 6.56 -19.33 -1.12
CA LEU A 440 7.48 -19.86 -0.11
C LEU A 440 7.77 -18.83 1.00
N ILE A 441 7.86 -17.54 0.67
CA ILE A 441 7.96 -16.48 1.70
C ILE A 441 6.71 -16.46 2.59
N VAL A 442 5.52 -16.46 2.00
CA VAL A 442 4.26 -16.47 2.77
C VAL A 442 4.15 -17.73 3.63
N LEU A 443 4.53 -18.89 3.09
CA LEU A 443 4.62 -20.16 3.80
C LEU A 443 5.56 -20.06 5.02
N ALA A 444 6.77 -19.54 4.83
CA ALA A 444 7.75 -19.38 5.89
C ALA A 444 7.24 -18.44 6.99
N VAL A 445 6.64 -17.32 6.63
CA VAL A 445 6.05 -16.35 7.58
C VAL A 445 4.94 -17.01 8.41
N LEU A 446 3.98 -17.68 7.77
CA LEU A 446 2.89 -18.36 8.50
C LEU A 446 3.43 -19.50 9.37
N TYR A 447 4.44 -20.23 8.91
CA TYR A 447 5.09 -21.29 9.68
C TYR A 447 5.79 -20.76 10.95
N MET A 448 6.47 -19.61 10.86
CA MET A 448 7.05 -18.94 12.03
C MET A 448 5.98 -18.46 13.02
N LEU A 449 4.80 -18.13 12.51
CA LEU A 449 3.64 -17.69 13.32
C LEU A 449 2.76 -18.85 13.81
N ARG A 450 3.17 -20.12 13.65
CA ARG A 450 2.38 -21.31 14.00
C ARG A 450 1.77 -21.29 15.41
N LYS A 451 2.48 -20.69 16.38
CA LYS A 451 2.04 -20.61 17.78
C LYS A 451 0.82 -19.71 17.99
N ARG A 452 0.44 -18.86 17.02
CA ARG A 452 -0.79 -18.05 17.08
C ARG A 452 -2.06 -18.84 16.81
N PHE A 453 -1.97 -19.93 16.06
CA PHE A 453 -3.15 -20.69 15.61
C PHE A 453 -3.53 -21.72 16.67
N VAL A 454 -4.23 -21.27 17.71
CA VAL A 454 -4.59 -22.13 18.85
C VAL A 454 -6.06 -22.53 18.84
N ARG A 455 -6.95 -21.75 18.21
CA ARG A 455 -8.39 -22.00 18.29
C ARG A 455 -8.77 -23.28 17.56
N GLU A 456 -9.58 -24.12 18.19
CA GLU A 456 -9.94 -25.42 17.61
C GLU A 456 -11.21 -25.39 16.76
N LYS A 457 -12.18 -24.55 17.15
CA LYS A 457 -13.47 -24.42 16.46
C LYS A 457 -13.77 -22.97 16.16
N MET A 458 -14.42 -22.76 15.02
CA MET A 458 -15.11 -21.54 14.64
C MET A 458 -16.56 -21.95 14.39
N GLU A 459 -17.51 -21.25 15.00
CA GLU A 459 -18.92 -21.45 14.71
C GLU A 459 -19.19 -20.93 13.29
N VAL A 460 -19.55 -21.84 12.39
CA VAL A 460 -19.89 -21.51 11.01
C VAL A 460 -21.40 -21.45 10.92
N SER A 461 -21.95 -20.24 10.71
CA SER A 461 -23.38 -20.07 10.50
C SER A 461 -23.77 -20.38 9.04
N LEU A 462 -25.04 -20.70 8.79
CA LEU A 462 -25.57 -20.82 7.42
C LEU A 462 -25.35 -19.53 6.61
N SER A 463 -25.49 -18.36 7.25
CA SER A 463 -25.18 -17.06 6.63
C SER A 463 -23.72 -17.00 6.14
N ASP A 464 -22.79 -17.57 6.90
CA ASP A 464 -21.38 -17.60 6.52
C ASP A 464 -21.10 -18.54 5.35
N MET A 465 -21.76 -19.70 5.30
CA MET A 465 -21.66 -20.61 4.16
C MET A 465 -22.20 -19.95 2.89
N VAL A 466 -23.35 -19.28 2.97
CA VAL A 466 -23.93 -18.54 1.84
C VAL A 466 -23.01 -17.42 1.36
N LYS A 467 -22.40 -16.66 2.29
CA LYS A 467 -21.43 -15.60 1.93
C LYS A 467 -20.20 -16.17 1.21
N VAL A 468 -19.66 -17.29 1.69
CA VAL A 468 -18.52 -17.97 1.05
C VAL A 468 -18.90 -18.49 -0.33
N PHE A 469 -20.10 -19.05 -0.47
CA PHE A 469 -20.61 -19.54 -1.76
C PHE A 469 -20.78 -18.40 -2.78
N ILE A 470 -21.38 -17.27 -2.37
CA ILE A 470 -21.50 -16.08 -3.22
C ILE A 470 -20.11 -15.55 -3.59
N PHE A 471 -19.19 -15.48 -2.63
CA PHE A 471 -17.82 -15.04 -2.87
C PHE A 471 -17.08 -15.94 -3.88
N LEU A 472 -17.28 -17.26 -3.79
CA LEU A 472 -16.75 -18.23 -4.74
C LEU A 472 -17.30 -17.98 -6.15
N LEU A 473 -18.62 -17.83 -6.29
CA LEU A 473 -19.27 -17.54 -7.58
C LEU A 473 -18.76 -16.24 -8.19
N ILE A 474 -18.60 -15.18 -7.39
CA ILE A 474 -18.03 -13.91 -7.84
C ILE A 474 -16.59 -14.12 -8.31
N THR A 475 -15.77 -14.85 -7.54
CA THR A 475 -14.36 -15.12 -7.88
C THR A 475 -14.26 -15.88 -9.21
N LEU A 476 -15.07 -16.91 -9.40
CA LEU A 476 -15.12 -17.69 -10.66
C LEU A 476 -15.65 -16.85 -11.84
N TYR A 477 -16.65 -16.00 -11.59
CA TYR A 477 -17.15 -15.07 -12.60
C TYR A 477 -16.08 -14.07 -13.04
N LEU A 478 -15.37 -13.45 -12.09
CA LEU A 478 -14.27 -12.54 -12.37
C LEU A 478 -13.15 -13.26 -13.12
N TYR A 479 -12.76 -14.45 -12.67
CA TYR A 479 -11.77 -15.29 -13.34
C TYR A 479 -12.14 -15.56 -14.80
N LYS A 480 -13.41 -15.93 -15.07
CA LYS A 480 -13.90 -16.17 -16.43
C LYS A 480 -13.84 -14.91 -17.29
N ASN A 481 -14.33 -13.77 -16.79
CA ASN A 481 -14.35 -12.52 -17.55
C ASN A 481 -12.95 -11.99 -17.84
N LEU A 482 -12.06 -12.01 -16.85
CA LEU A 482 -10.65 -11.69 -17.05
C LEU A 482 -10.02 -12.63 -18.08
N GLY A 483 -10.24 -13.94 -17.95
CA GLY A 483 -9.74 -14.92 -18.91
C GLY A 483 -10.23 -14.68 -20.34
N ILE A 484 -11.49 -14.23 -20.53
CA ILE A 484 -12.01 -13.85 -21.85
C ILE A 484 -11.36 -12.56 -22.35
N LEU A 485 -11.17 -11.55 -21.49
CA LEU A 485 -10.50 -10.31 -21.86
C LEU A 485 -9.05 -10.55 -22.31
N PHE A 486 -8.29 -11.35 -21.56
CA PHE A 486 -6.92 -11.73 -21.92
C PHE A 486 -6.87 -12.64 -23.16
N ALA A 487 -7.88 -13.49 -23.36
CA ALA A 487 -7.96 -14.33 -24.55
C ALA A 487 -8.45 -13.58 -25.79
N GLY A 488 -9.25 -12.52 -25.65
CA GLY A 488 -9.63 -11.63 -26.76
C GLY A 488 -8.43 -10.84 -27.30
N ALA A 489 -7.43 -10.57 -26.45
CA ALA A 489 -6.15 -10.01 -26.86
C ALA A 489 -5.23 -11.00 -27.61
N LYS A 490 -5.67 -12.25 -27.84
CA LYS A 490 -4.91 -13.26 -28.61
C LYS A 490 -4.70 -12.89 -30.07
N GLU A 491 -5.51 -12.02 -30.69
CA GLU A 491 -5.22 -11.62 -32.07
C GLU A 491 -3.86 -10.92 -32.21
N ALA A 492 -3.27 -10.44 -31.10
CA ALA A 492 -1.90 -9.93 -31.04
C ALA A 492 -0.82 -11.01 -30.77
N PHE A 493 -1.18 -12.20 -30.26
CA PHE A 493 -0.25 -13.26 -29.90
C PHE A 493 -0.42 -14.47 -30.83
N LYS A 494 0.55 -14.68 -31.74
CA LYS A 494 0.52 -15.78 -32.73
C LYS A 494 0.08 -17.13 -32.12
N PRO A 495 -0.79 -17.90 -32.80
CA PRO A 495 -1.54 -19.02 -32.23
C PRO A 495 -0.69 -20.20 -31.73
N ASP A 496 0.55 -20.35 -32.22
CA ASP A 496 1.42 -21.48 -31.89
C ASP A 496 2.14 -21.37 -30.54
N PHE A 497 2.09 -20.19 -29.90
CA PHE A 497 2.95 -19.87 -28.74
C PHE A 497 2.19 -19.67 -27.42
N VAL A 498 0.86 -19.77 -27.44
CA VAL A 498 0.02 -19.59 -26.25
C VAL A 498 -0.53 -20.93 -25.80
N VAL A 499 -0.02 -21.44 -24.68
CA VAL A 499 -0.44 -22.72 -24.06
C VAL A 499 -1.93 -22.72 -23.69
N ARG A 500 -2.60 -21.56 -23.66
CA ARG A 500 -4.01 -21.41 -23.26
C ARG A 500 -4.97 -20.95 -24.35
N ASN A 501 -6.02 -21.72 -24.64
CA ASN A 501 -7.16 -21.30 -25.50
C ASN A 501 -8.42 -21.02 -24.64
N ILE A 502 -9.38 -20.23 -25.15
CA ILE A 502 -10.67 -19.89 -24.48
C ILE A 502 -11.37 -21.16 -23.96
N THR A 503 -11.29 -22.25 -24.72
CA THR A 503 -11.84 -23.56 -24.36
C THR A 503 -11.21 -24.13 -23.09
N GLN A 504 -9.91 -23.92 -22.87
CA GLN A 504 -9.23 -24.37 -21.64
C GLN A 504 -9.57 -23.50 -20.43
N VAL A 505 -9.75 -22.19 -20.60
CA VAL A 505 -10.23 -21.30 -19.53
C VAL A 505 -11.63 -21.74 -19.07
N LYS A 506 -12.52 -22.05 -20.01
CA LYS A 506 -13.86 -22.60 -19.72
C LYS A 506 -13.78 -23.95 -19.00
N ARG A 507 -12.90 -24.87 -19.43
CA ARG A 507 -12.71 -26.18 -18.78
C ARG A 507 -12.16 -26.06 -17.37
N SER A 508 -11.15 -25.22 -17.12
CA SER A 508 -10.62 -25.01 -15.76
C SER A 508 -11.64 -24.35 -14.84
N ALA A 509 -12.47 -23.44 -15.35
CA ALA A 509 -13.57 -22.85 -14.58
C ALA A 509 -14.64 -23.88 -14.21
N LEU A 510 -15.00 -24.79 -15.13
CA LEU A 510 -15.95 -25.88 -14.88
C LEU A 510 -15.39 -26.95 -13.93
N ALA A 511 -14.08 -27.22 -13.96
CA ALA A 511 -13.46 -28.18 -13.05
C ALA A 511 -13.27 -27.64 -11.62
N ALA A 512 -13.30 -26.31 -11.46
CA ALA A 512 -13.18 -25.63 -10.18
C ALA A 512 -14.53 -25.21 -9.57
N ALA A 513 -15.61 -25.24 -10.36
CA ALA A 513 -17.00 -25.05 -9.93
C ALA A 513 -17.58 -26.39 -9.48
#